data_AF-A0A9P0N1K7-F1
#
_entry.id   AF-A0A9P0N1K7-F1
#
_cell.length_a   1.000
_cell.length_b   1.000
_cell.length_c   1.000
_cell.angle_alpha   90.00
_cell.angle_beta   90.00
_cell.angle_gamma   90.00
#
_symmetry.space_group_name_H-M   'P 1'
#
loop_
_entity.id
_entity.type
_entity.pdbx_description
1 polymer ?
#
loop_
_entity_poly.entity_id
_entity_poly.type
_entity_poly.pdbx_seq_one_letter_code
_entity_poly.pdbx_strand_id
1 'polypeptide(L)' 'MIRRPLTEITLKLDDLQEYESFRRDQGNNSSSTSEMQEDIPKPLDVVKTIEDIHNRIGYAPKKKLGGPSTV' A
#
# COMPACT_ATOMS: atom_id res chain seq x y z
N MET A 1 -14.05 -1.51 48.35
CA MET A 1 -14.51 -2.54 47.39
C MET A 1 -13.30 -3.07 46.64
N ILE A 2 -13.15 -4.39 46.54
CA ILE A 2 -12.02 -5.01 45.83
C ILE A 2 -12.39 -5.20 44.37
N ARG A 3 -11.47 -4.89 43.45
CA ARG A 3 -11.65 -5.10 42.00
C ARG A 3 -11.36 -6.56 41.64
N ARG A 4 -12.09 -7.08 40.66
CA ARG A 4 -11.80 -8.39 40.04
C ARG A 4 -10.60 -8.29 39.07
N PRO A 5 -9.92 -9.41 38.79
CA PRO A 5 -8.88 -9.44 37.76
C PRO A 5 -9.44 -9.22 36.34
N LEU A 6 -8.55 -8.83 35.43
CA LEU A 6 -8.82 -8.72 34.00
C LEU A 6 -9.02 -10.11 33.39
N THR A 7 -9.88 -10.19 32.38
CA THR A 7 -10.15 -11.43 31.65
C THR A 7 -9.14 -11.58 30.52
N GLU A 8 -8.49 -12.73 30.44
CA GLU A 8 -7.57 -13.09 29.35
C GLU A 8 -8.33 -13.87 28.27
N ILE A 9 -8.06 -13.54 27.00
CA ILE A 9 -8.60 -14.26 25.85
C ILE A 9 -7.56 -15.29 25.43
N THR A 10 -7.93 -16.57 25.48
CA THR A 10 -7.06 -17.69 25.05
C THR A 10 -7.57 -18.29 23.76
N LEU A 11 -6.66 -18.76 22.91
CA LEU A 11 -7.01 -19.52 21.71
C LEU A 11 -7.60 -20.88 22.10
N LYS A 12 -8.69 -21.24 21.43
CA LYS A 12 -9.44 -22.48 21.63
C LYS A 12 -9.31 -23.38 20.41
N LEU A 13 -9.71 -24.64 20.57
CA LEU A 13 -9.80 -25.58 19.46
C LEU A 13 -10.87 -25.15 18.44
N ASP A 14 -11.92 -24.48 18.89
CA ASP A 14 -12.99 -23.97 18.01
C ASP A 14 -12.46 -22.93 17.01
N ASP A 15 -11.42 -22.17 17.37
CA ASP A 15 -10.79 -21.17 16.51
C ASP A 15 -10.07 -21.81 15.31
N LEU A 16 -9.81 -23.13 15.36
CA LEU A 16 -9.23 -23.87 14.22
C LEU A 16 -10.17 -23.88 13.01
N GLN A 17 -11.49 -23.84 13.24
CA GLN A 17 -12.47 -23.77 12.15
C GLN A 17 -12.36 -22.46 11.35
N GLU A 18 -12.01 -21.36 12.01
CA GLU A 18 -11.76 -20.08 11.36
C GLU A 18 -10.56 -20.19 10.41
N TYR A 19 -9.47 -20.81 10.88
CA TYR A 19 -8.28 -21.07 10.06
C TYR A 19 -8.58 -21.98 8.85
N GLU A 20 -9.32 -23.06 9.04
CA GLU A 20 -9.70 -23.97 7.95
C GLU A 20 -10.61 -23.29 6.92
N SER A 21 -11.45 -22.36 7.35
CA SER A 21 -12.29 -21.57 6.46
C SER A 21 -11.43 -20.60 5.65
N PHE A 22 -10.55 -19.85 6.31
CA PHE A 22 -9.57 -18.98 5.65
C PHE A 22 -8.70 -19.73 4.62
N ARG A 23 -8.20 -20.91 4.96
CA ARG A 23 -7.40 -21.76 4.06
C ARG A 23 -8.16 -22.22 2.83
N ARG A 24 -9.43 -22.62 3.00
CA ARG A 24 -10.29 -23.02 1.87
C ARG A 24 -10.59 -21.85 0.94
N ASP A 25 -10.85 -20.67 1.52
CA ASP A 25 -11.09 -19.46 0.74
C ASP A 25 -9.83 -19.03 -0.04
N GLN A 26 -8.63 -19.19 0.54
CA GLN A 26 -7.37 -18.95 -0.16
C GLN A 26 -7.15 -19.97 -1.31
N GLY A 27 -7.47 -21.25 -1.09
CA GLY A 27 -7.33 -22.30 -2.11
C GLY A 27 -8.26 -22.10 -3.30
N ASN A 28 -9.51 -21.67 -3.05
CA ASN A 28 -10.51 -21.45 -4.09
C ASN A 28 -10.29 -20.14 -4.87
N ASN A 29 -9.65 -19.15 -4.26
CA ASN A 29 -9.29 -17.87 -4.91
C ASN A 29 -7.87 -17.85 -5.47
N SER A 30 -7.22 -19.00 -5.67
CA SER A 30 -5.87 -19.07 -6.24
C SER A 30 -5.77 -18.61 -7.72
N SER A 31 -6.88 -18.21 -8.34
CA SER A 31 -6.91 -17.45 -9.61
C SER A 31 -7.09 -15.94 -9.45
N SER A 32 -7.28 -15.43 -8.23
CA SER A 32 -7.37 -13.99 -7.93
C SER A 32 -6.72 -13.64 -6.59
N THR A 33 -5.48 -13.16 -6.70
CA THR A 33 -4.79 -12.26 -5.75
C THR A 33 -4.53 -12.79 -4.33
N SER A 34 -3.27 -13.15 -4.12
CA SER A 34 -2.57 -13.10 -2.84
C SER A 34 -2.74 -11.71 -2.19
N GLU A 35 -3.66 -11.57 -1.23
CA GLU A 35 -3.76 -10.37 -0.36
C GLU A 35 -2.78 -10.40 0.81
N MET A 36 -1.84 -11.37 0.85
CA MET A 36 -0.52 -11.12 1.43
C MET A 36 0.45 -10.70 0.32
N GLN A 37 0.04 -9.68 -0.45
CA GLN A 37 1.03 -8.82 -1.06
C GLN A 37 1.66 -8.08 0.12
N GLU A 38 2.82 -8.55 0.56
CA GLU A 38 3.72 -7.66 1.30
C GLU A 38 3.73 -6.36 0.51
N ASP A 39 3.32 -5.26 1.14
CA ASP A 39 3.48 -3.91 0.61
C ASP A 39 4.99 -3.61 0.58
N ILE A 40 5.72 -4.32 -0.28
CA ILE A 40 6.97 -3.85 -0.83
C ILE A 40 6.54 -2.66 -1.68
N PRO A 41 6.85 -1.41 -1.27
CA PRO A 41 6.53 -0.27 -2.12
C PRO A 41 7.20 -0.54 -3.46
N LYS A 42 6.39 -0.73 -4.51
CA LYS A 42 6.91 -0.86 -5.87
C LYS A 42 7.84 0.33 -6.07
N PRO A 43 9.14 0.13 -6.36
CA PRO A 43 9.96 1.24 -6.80
C PRO A 43 9.21 1.83 -7.99
N LEU A 44 8.84 3.11 -7.90
CA LEU A 44 8.12 3.82 -8.95
C LEU A 44 9.07 3.96 -10.13
N ASP A 45 9.27 2.87 -10.87
CA ASP A 45 10.04 2.80 -12.11
C ASP A 45 9.21 3.34 -13.28
N VAL A 46 8.56 4.48 -13.03
CA VAL A 46 7.98 5.30 -14.06
C VAL A 46 8.81 6.57 -14.02
N VAL A 47 9.86 6.60 -14.84
CA VAL A 47 10.55 7.85 -15.19
C VAL A 47 9.53 8.74 -15.90
N LYS A 48 8.72 9.45 -15.11
CA LYS A 48 7.77 10.43 -15.62
C LYS A 48 8.60 11.55 -16.24
N THR A 49 8.23 11.96 -17.44
CA THR A 49 8.91 13.09 -18.06
C THR A 49 8.66 14.33 -17.20
N ILE A 50 9.60 15.27 -17.21
CA ILE A 50 9.48 16.52 -16.45
C ILE A 50 8.18 17.26 -16.84
N GLU A 51 7.76 17.15 -18.10
CA GLU A 51 6.51 17.70 -18.62
C GLU A 51 5.27 17.08 -17.96
N ASP A 52 5.25 15.76 -17.75
CA ASP A 52 4.16 15.08 -17.04
C ASP A 52 4.05 15.56 -15.60
N ILE A 53 5.18 15.82 -14.96
CA ILE A 53 5.22 16.36 -13.60
C ILE A 53 4.63 17.76 -13.59
N HIS A 54 5.08 18.64 -14.48
CA HIS A 54 4.57 20.02 -14.63
C HIS A 54 3.06 20.08 -14.81
N ASN A 55 2.52 19.26 -15.72
CA ASN A 55 1.08 19.17 -15.96
C ASN A 55 0.33 18.70 -14.70
N ARG A 56 0.85 17.70 -14.00
CA ARG A 56 0.22 17.15 -12.79
C ARG A 56 0.12 18.17 -11.65
N ILE A 57 1.14 19.00 -11.46
CA ILE A 57 1.17 19.98 -10.37
C ILE A 57 0.63 21.35 -10.79
N GLY A 58 0.09 21.48 -12.01
CA GLY A 58 -0.38 22.76 -12.55
C GLY A 58 0.75 23.80 -12.70
N TYR A 59 2.00 23.35 -12.77
CA TYR A 59 3.15 24.23 -12.94
C TYR A 59 3.37 24.48 -14.42
N ALA A 60 3.18 25.73 -14.85
CA ALA A 60 3.54 26.18 -16.18
C ALA A 60 4.79 27.07 -16.07
N PRO A 61 6.01 26.54 -16.32
CA PRO A 61 7.21 27.35 -16.30
C PRO A 61 7.01 28.51 -17.29
N LYS A 62 7.09 29.74 -16.79
CA LYS A 62 7.13 30.91 -17.68
C LYS A 62 8.44 30.78 -18.45
N LYS A 63 8.36 30.57 -19.77
CA LYS A 63 9.52 30.61 -20.67
C LYS A 63 10.30 31.85 -20.27
N LYS A 64 11.53 31.68 -19.78
CA LYS A 64 12.37 32.84 -19.44
C LYS A 64 12.55 33.60 -20.74
N LEU A 65 11.79 34.69 -20.88
CA LEU A 65 12.07 35.75 -21.82
C LEU A 65 13.48 36.23 -21.46
N GLY A 66 14.44 35.80 -22.26
CA GLY A 66 15.76 36.37 -22.48
C GLY A 66 16.56 36.89 -21.27
N GLY A 67 17.73 36.27 -21.07
CA GLY A 67 18.95 37.07 -20.88
C GLY A 67 20.00 36.48 -19.96
N PRO A 68 21.30 36.72 -20.22
CA PRO A 68 21.98 36.63 -21.50
C PRO A 68 23.06 35.54 -21.51
N SER A 69 23.32 35.04 -22.71
CA SER A 69 24.50 34.27 -23.10
C SER A 69 25.76 35.12 -22.99
N THR A 70 26.75 34.71 -22.20
CA THR A 70 28.21 34.88 -22.46
C THR A 70 28.97 34.10 -21.37
N VAL A 71 29.63 32.99 -21.75
CA VAL A 71 31.09 32.84 -22.03
C VAL A 71 31.94 33.10 -20.80
#